data_AF-A0AAV9C3I7-F1
#
_entry.id   AF-A0AAV9C3I7-F1
#
_cell.length_a   1.000
_cell.length_b   1.000
_cell.length_c   1.000
_cell.angle_alpha   90.00
_cell.angle_beta   90.00
_cell.angle_gamma   90.00
#
_symmetry.space_group_name_H-M   'P 1'
#
loop_
_entity.id
_entity.type
_entity.pdbx_description
1 polymer ?
#
loop_
_entity_poly.entity_id
_entity_poly.type
_entity_poly.pdbx_seq_one_letter_code
_entity_poly.pdbx_strand_id
1 'polypeptide(L)' 'MDSLSLLVVSAFLLFPAALFHLSNGGVTSSFIRKSEPSVDMPFDADVFQLPPGYNAPQQKGFLHTKEV' A
#
# COMPACT_ATOMS: atom_id res chain seq x y z
N MET A 1 19.93 -42.57 19.61
CA MET A 1 19.65 -41.62 18.52
C MET A 1 20.89 -41.57 17.67
N ASP A 2 20.80 -41.99 16.41
CA ASP A 2 21.99 -42.14 15.56
C ASP A 2 22.53 -40.78 15.16
N SER A 3 23.84 -40.65 14.96
CA SER A 3 24.50 -39.39 14.59
C SER A 3 23.91 -38.75 13.32
N LEU A 4 23.44 -39.57 12.38
CA LEU A 4 22.74 -39.11 11.18
C LEU A 4 21.38 -38.47 11.51
N SER A 5 20.63 -39.05 12.45
CA SER A 5 19.34 -38.51 12.89
C SER A 5 19.50 -37.16 13.60
N LEU A 6 20.57 -36.97 14.38
CA LEU A 6 20.89 -35.70 15.02
C LEU A 6 21.25 -34.62 14.01
N LEU A 7 22.00 -34.97 12.96
CA LEU A 7 22.37 -34.04 11.91
C LEU A 7 21.15 -33.55 11.12
N VAL A 8 20.23 -34.45 10.76
CA VAL A 8 18.99 -34.09 10.05
C VAL A 8 18.12 -33.14 10.88
N VAL A 9 17.95 -33.42 12.18
CA VAL A 9 17.20 -32.55 13.09
C VAL A 9 17.87 -31.18 13.21
N SER A 10 19.20 -31.12 13.34
CA SER A 10 19.93 -29.85 13.40
C SER A 10 19.79 -29.02 12.13
N ALA A 11 19.84 -29.66 10.95
CA ALA A 11 19.69 -28.98 9.66
C ALA A 11 18.28 -28.39 9.52
N PHE A 12 17.25 -29.14 9.90
CA PHE A 12 15.86 -28.70 9.81
C PHE A 12 15.53 -27.55 10.78
N LEU A 13 16.24 -27.44 11.90
CA LEU A 13 16.07 -26.36 12.88
C LEU A 13 16.90 -25.11 12.55
N LEU A 14 18.16 -25.29 12.14
CA LEU A 14 19.10 -24.17 11.95
C LEU A 14 18.92 -23.49 10.59
N PHE A 15 18.54 -24.25 9.56
CA PHE A 15 18.39 -23.70 8.21
C PHE A 15 17.29 -22.63 8.13
N PRO A 16 16.05 -22.85 8.62
CA PRO A 16 15.01 -21.82 8.57
C PRO A 16 15.38 -20.58 9.41
N ALA A 17 15.99 -20.79 10.59
CA ALA A 17 16.42 -19.69 11.45
C ALA A 17 17.42 -18.76 10.76
N ALA A 18 18.34 -19.32 9.98
CA ALA A 18 19.28 -18.54 9.16
C ALA A 18 18.58 -17.73 8.05
N LEU A 19 17.51 -18.26 7.44
CA LEU A 19 16.74 -17.53 6.43
C LEU A 19 15.94 -16.36 7.03
N PHE A 20 15.40 -16.49 8.23
CA PHE A 20 14.65 -15.40 8.88
C PHE A 20 15.52 -14.16 9.15
N HIS A 21 16.79 -14.36 9.50
CA HIS A 21 17.75 -13.26 9.71
C HIS A 21 18.08 -12.47 8.43
N LEU A 22 17.79 -13.00 7.24
CA LEU A 22 18.02 -12.32 5.97
C LEU A 22 16.92 -11.29 5.62
N SER A 23 15.78 -11.34 6.31
CA SER A 23 14.69 -10.39 6.08
C SER A 23 14.83 -9.15 6.96
N ASN A 24 14.91 -7.97 6.35
CA ASN A 24 14.82 -6.69 7.06
C ASN A 24 13.33 -6.32 7.27
N GLY A 25 12.59 -7.21 7.94
CA GLY A 25 11.18 -7.03 8.26
C GLY A 25 10.97 -6.04 9.40
N GLY A 26 9.80 -5.38 9.44
CA GLY A 26 9.45 -4.48 10.54
C GLY A 26 10.05 -3.07 10.48
N VAL A 27 10.86 -2.77 9.45
CA VAL A 27 11.36 -1.40 9.23
C VAL A 27 10.39 -0.65 8.31
N THR A 28 9.57 0.21 8.90
CA THR A 28 8.82 1.24 8.18
C THR A 28 9.58 2.56 8.22
N SER A 29 9.38 3.41 7.22
CA SER A 29 9.95 4.76 7.23
C SER A 29 9.50 5.54 8.48
N SER A 30 10.41 6.29 9.09
CA SER A 30 10.10 7.22 10.20
C SER A 30 9.39 8.49 9.72
N PHE A 31 9.08 8.58 8.43
CA PHE A 31 8.46 9.74 7.82
C PHE A 31 7.03 9.95 8.34
N ILE A 32 6.87 11.01 9.13
CA ILE A 32 5.57 11.54 9.53
C ILE A 32 5.32 12.78 8.66
N ARG A 33 4.23 12.79 7.88
CA ARG A 33 3.81 14.01 7.17
C ARG A 33 3.49 15.07 8.21
N LYS A 34 3.98 16.30 8.02
CA LYS A 34 3.55 17.45 8.82
C LYS A 34 2.02 17.54 8.73
N SER A 35 1.35 17.71 9.86
CA SER A 35 -0.08 17.97 9.90
C SER A 35 -0.32 19.39 9.40
N GLU A 36 -0.36 19.55 8.08
CA GLU A 36 -1.04 20.69 7.49
C GLU A 36 -2.53 20.55 7.82
N PRO A 37 -3.21 21.64 8.21
CA PRO A 37 -4.62 21.55 8.54
C PRO A 37 -5.36 21.01 7.32
N SER A 38 -6.05 19.88 7.48
CA SER A 38 -6.97 19.33 6.47
C SER A 38 -8.23 20.18 6.45
N VAL A 39 -8.07 21.44 6.07
CA VAL A 39 -9.18 22.34 5.80
C VAL A 39 -9.76 21.87 4.47
N ASP A 40 -11.07 21.66 4.47
CA ASP A 40 -11.78 21.34 3.24
C ASP A 40 -11.51 22.41 2.19
N MET A 41 -11.35 21.98 0.94
CA MET A 41 -11.18 22.88 -0.17
C MET A 41 -12.39 23.83 -0.23
N PRO A 42 -12.18 25.15 -0.29
CA PRO A 42 -13.28 26.10 -0.27
C PRO A 42 -14.09 26.01 -1.57
N PHE A 43 -15.39 26.25 -1.52
CA PHE A 43 -16.29 26.06 -2.67
C PHE A 43 -16.02 26.98 -3.87
N ASP A 44 -15.29 28.07 -3.67
CA ASP A 44 -14.84 29.00 -4.71
C ASP A 44 -13.52 28.56 -5.37
N ALA A 45 -12.93 27.44 -4.94
CA ALA A 45 -11.76 26.86 -5.58
C ALA A 45 -12.03 26.51 -7.04
N ASP A 46 -10.98 26.63 -7.85
CA ASP A 46 -10.97 26.28 -9.27
C ASP A 46 -11.50 24.88 -9.56
N VAL A 47 -11.17 23.89 -8.72
CA VAL A 47 -11.62 22.50 -8.83
C VAL A 47 -13.15 22.35 -8.77
N PHE A 48 -13.86 23.29 -8.14
CA PHE A 48 -15.33 23.28 -8.04
C PHE A 48 -16.03 24.19 -9.06
N GLN A 49 -15.29 24.82 -9.98
CA GLN A 49 -15.89 25.66 -11.00
C GLN A 49 -16.81 24.86 -11.93
N LEU A 50 -17.97 25.43 -12.23
CA LEU A 50 -18.94 24.81 -13.12
C LEU A 50 -18.42 24.83 -14.57
N PRO A 51 -18.61 23.73 -15.33
CA PRO A 51 -18.26 23.73 -16.75
C PRO A 51 -19.13 24.73 -17.52
N PRO A 52 -18.56 25.42 -18.52
CA PRO A 52 -19.30 26.42 -19.30
C PRO A 52 -20.33 25.75 -20.22
N GLY A 53 -21.50 26.38 -20.36
CA GLY A 53 -22.55 25.98 -21.29
C GLY A 53 -23.85 25.55 -20.61
N TYR A 54 -24.98 25.76 -21.28
CA TYR A 54 -26.28 25.32 -20.79
C TYR A 54 -26.34 23.80 -20.74
N ASN A 55 -26.67 23.25 -19.57
CA ASN A 55 -26.71 21.81 -19.31
C ASN A 55 -25.37 21.10 -19.61
N ALA A 56 -24.24 21.81 -19.44
CA ALA A 56 -22.92 21.23 -19.59
C ALA A 56 -22.74 20.06 -18.61
N PRO A 57 -22.34 18.87 -19.07
CA PRO A 57 -22.22 17.71 -18.21
C PRO A 57 -21.21 17.90 -17.08
N GLN A 58 -21.58 17.50 -15.86
CA GLN A 58 -20.75 17.59 -14.66
C GLN A 58 -20.42 16.18 -14.13
N GLN A 59 -19.34 16.06 -13.35
CA GLN A 59 -18.98 14.84 -12.59
C GLN A 59 -18.91 13.54 -13.42
N LYS A 60 -18.36 13.61 -14.63
CA LYS A 60 -18.17 12.42 -15.46
C LYS A 60 -17.05 11.54 -14.91
N GLY A 61 -17.42 10.35 -14.43
CA GLY A 61 -16.49 9.24 -14.22
C GLY A 61 -16.58 8.25 -15.38
N PHE A 62 -15.44 7.81 -15.91
CA PHE A 62 -15.41 6.71 -16.87
C PHE A 62 -15.20 5.39 -16.12
N LEU A 63 -16.16 4.48 -16.24
CA LEU A 63 -16.03 3.10 -15.74
C LEU A 63 -15.75 2.19 -16.94
N HIS A 64 -14.75 1.32 -16.82
CA HIS A 64 -14.52 0.29 -17.82
C HIS A 64 -15.66 -0.73 -17.78
N THR A 65 -16.60 -0.59 -18.70
CA THR A 65 -17.66 -1.59 -18.92
C THR A 65 -17.06 -2.72 -19.73
N LYS A 66 -16.94 -3.92 -19.14
CA LYS A 66 -16.71 -5.12 -19.93
C LYS A 66 -17.97 -5.34 -20.78
N GLU A 67 -17.83 -5.28 -22.09
CA GLU A 67 -18.87 -5.76 -23.00
C GLU A 67 -19.04 -7.27 -22.75
N VAL A 68 -20.29 -7.67 -22.53
CA VAL A 68 -20.72 -9.07 -22.36
C VAL A 68 -21.14 -9.61 -23.71
#